data_AF-A0A5U2IW22-F1
#
_entry.id   AF-A0A5U2IW22-F1
#
_cell.length_a   1.000
_cell.length_b   1.000
_cell.length_c   1.000
_cell.angle_alpha   90.00
_cell.angle_beta   90.00
_cell.angle_gamma   90.00
#
_symmetry.space_group_name_H-M   'P 1'
#
loop_
_entity.id
_entity.type
_entity.pdbx_description
1 polymer ?
#
loop_
_entity_poly.entity_id
_entity_poly.type
_entity_poly.pdbx_seq_one_letter_code
_entity_poly.pdbx_strand_id
1 'polypeptide(L)'
;DGEYRFNSIDYIIFISETHEINGNPVVIILEGSNAAKNPAEINEYLNYIANGWAQFNGRNTMKIDNARDLFINLEEKEESKSNSLTRTDERKLWYRKNRYMNDWSDDKVLQAAVDHMNKIMPFILKNGPKLPVDKLGELMLAFGDFIEESNMRGLDLKGLKNLFTDK
;
A
#
# COMPACT_ATOMS: atom_id res chain seq x y z
N ASP A 1 24.77 -14.15 -29.67
CA ASP A 1 25.27 -12.91 -29.06
C ASP A 1 24.10 -12.09 -28.54
N GLY A 2 23.80 -12.24 -27.25
CA GLY A 2 22.67 -11.55 -26.62
C GLY A 2 23.18 -10.37 -25.82
N GLU A 3 23.10 -9.16 -26.38
CA GLU A 3 23.37 -7.95 -25.60
C GLU A 3 22.30 -7.80 -24.52
N TYR A 4 22.74 -7.72 -23.26
CA TYR A 4 21.84 -7.38 -22.16
C TYR A 4 21.28 -5.98 -22.40
N ARG A 5 19.94 -5.87 -22.40
CA ARG A 5 19.21 -4.60 -22.57
C ARG A 5 19.65 -3.50 -21.58
N PHE A 6 20.22 -3.89 -20.44
CA PHE A 6 20.72 -3.01 -19.39
C PHE A 6 22.18 -3.34 -19.02
N ASN A 7 23.06 -3.18 -20.00
CA ASN A 7 24.49 -3.45 -19.91
C ASN A 7 25.29 -2.45 -19.05
N SER A 8 24.67 -1.35 -18.61
CA SER A 8 25.30 -0.33 -17.76
C SER A 8 24.96 -0.44 -16.27
N ILE A 9 24.06 -1.35 -15.87
CA ILE A 9 23.66 -1.50 -14.48
C ILE A 9 24.68 -2.37 -13.75
N ASP A 10 25.30 -1.83 -12.71
CA ASP A 10 26.19 -2.58 -11.82
C ASP A 10 25.41 -3.36 -10.76
N TYR A 11 24.51 -2.72 -10.01
CA TYR A 11 23.72 -3.37 -8.96
C TYR A 11 22.30 -2.80 -8.89
N ILE A 12 21.36 -3.64 -8.47
CA ILE A 12 19.99 -3.24 -8.12
C ILE A 12 19.77 -3.57 -6.66
N ILE A 13 19.29 -2.59 -5.89
CA ILE A 13 18.96 -2.76 -4.47
C ILE A 13 17.44 -2.66 -4.32
N PHE A 14 16.83 -3.70 -3.76
CA PHE A 14 15.44 -3.68 -3.32
C PHE A 14 15.41 -3.60 -1.80
N ILE A 15 14.77 -2.56 -1.27
CA ILE A 15 14.52 -2.39 0.15
C ILE A 15 13.04 -2.70 0.38
N SER A 16 12.76 -3.72 1.19
CA SER A 16 11.38 -4.04 1.57
C SER A 16 11.02 -3.33 2.87
N GLU A 17 9.95 -2.53 2.84
CA GLU A 17 9.38 -1.89 4.03
C GLU A 17 8.24 -2.71 4.64
N THR A 18 7.64 -3.57 3.82
CA THR A 18 6.42 -4.33 4.16
C THR A 18 6.68 -5.80 4.41
N HIS A 19 7.90 -6.30 4.17
CA HIS A 19 8.24 -7.70 4.40
C HIS A 19 9.47 -7.85 5.28
N GLU A 20 9.46 -8.90 6.09
CA GLU A 20 10.49 -9.23 7.05
C GLU A 20 10.79 -10.74 7.08
N ILE A 21 11.94 -11.09 7.65
CA ILE A 21 12.30 -12.47 7.99
C ILE A 21 12.59 -12.50 9.49
N ASN A 22 11.81 -13.26 10.26
CA ASN A 22 11.95 -13.34 11.71
C ASN A 22 11.96 -11.95 12.39
N GLY A 23 11.11 -11.02 11.94
CA GLY A 23 11.06 -9.65 12.49
C GLY A 23 12.18 -8.70 12.03
N ASN A 24 12.97 -9.10 11.03
CA ASN A 24 14.06 -8.30 10.47
C ASN A 24 13.73 -7.83 9.06
N PRO A 25 13.89 -6.52 8.76
CA PRO A 25 13.63 -5.99 7.43
C PRO A 25 14.60 -6.57 6.39
N VAL A 26 14.14 -6.71 5.15
CA VAL A 26 14.88 -7.38 4.08
C VAL A 26 15.43 -6.38 3.06
N VAL A 27 16.69 -6.59 2.69
CA VAL A 27 17.33 -5.93 1.54
C VAL A 27 17.81 -7.00 0.57
N ILE A 28 17.44 -6.89 -0.70
CA ILE A 28 17.90 -7.78 -1.78
C ILE A 28 18.83 -6.99 -2.68
N ILE A 29 20.04 -7.50 -2.88
CA ILE A 29 21.03 -6.92 -3.78
C ILE A 29 21.19 -7.89 -4.96
N LEU A 30 20.91 -7.40 -6.17
CA LEU A 30 21.08 -8.16 -7.40
C LEU A 30 22.27 -7.59 -8.18
N GLU A 31 23.18 -8.46 -8.58
CA GLU A 31 24.29 -8.10 -9.44
C GLU A 31 23.81 -7.93 -10.89
N GLY A 32 24.07 -6.76 -11.45
CA GLY A 32 23.84 -6.48 -12.86
C GLY A 32 24.99 -6.97 -13.73
N SER A 33 24.80 -6.90 -15.05
CA SER A 33 25.79 -7.41 -16.02
C SER A 33 27.15 -6.68 -15.98
N ASN A 34 27.23 -5.50 -15.35
CA ASN A 34 28.48 -4.75 -15.21
C ASN A 34 29.17 -4.90 -13.84
N ALA A 35 28.53 -5.60 -12.87
CA ALA A 35 28.98 -5.74 -11.48
C ALA A 35 30.45 -6.20 -11.35
N ALA A 36 30.86 -7.16 -12.18
CA ALA A 36 32.19 -7.76 -12.14
C ALA A 36 33.35 -6.77 -12.42
N LYS A 37 33.07 -5.58 -12.98
CA LYS A 37 34.10 -4.60 -13.33
C LYS A 37 34.51 -3.69 -12.18
N ASN A 38 33.70 -3.55 -11.12
CA ASN A 38 33.93 -2.61 -10.01
C ASN A 38 33.67 -3.22 -8.61
N PRO A 39 34.24 -4.38 -8.24
CA PRO A 39 33.77 -5.15 -7.09
C PRO A 39 34.12 -4.57 -5.71
N ALA A 40 35.30 -3.95 -5.54
CA ALA A 40 35.79 -3.59 -4.20
C ALA A 40 35.14 -2.31 -3.63
N GLU A 41 35.12 -1.22 -4.40
CA GLU A 41 34.56 0.06 -3.95
C GLU A 41 33.03 -0.03 -3.79
N ILE A 42 32.34 -0.72 -4.69
CA ILE A 42 30.88 -0.82 -4.64
C ILE A 42 30.42 -1.68 -3.46
N ASN A 43 31.17 -2.72 -3.09
CA ASN A 43 30.83 -3.54 -1.92
C ASN A 43 30.80 -2.74 -0.61
N GLU A 44 31.67 -1.74 -0.46
CA GLU A 44 31.64 -0.86 0.72
C GLU A 44 30.33 -0.04 0.78
N TYR A 45 29.92 0.55 -0.33
CA TYR A 45 28.66 1.30 -0.42
C TYR A 45 27.43 0.42 -0.23
N LEU A 46 27.42 -0.79 -0.80
CA LEU A 46 26.33 -1.75 -0.63
C LEU A 46 26.19 -2.16 0.84
N ASN A 47 27.30 -2.44 1.51
CA ASN A 47 27.31 -2.72 2.94
C ASN A 47 26.86 -1.50 3.76
N TYR A 48 27.29 -0.30 3.40
CA TYR A 48 26.86 0.94 4.06
C TYR A 48 25.34 1.13 3.98
N ILE A 49 24.73 0.91 2.80
CA ILE A 49 23.27 1.02 2.61
C ILE A 49 22.53 -0.03 3.42
N ALA A 50 22.96 -1.30 3.35
CA ALA A 50 22.34 -2.39 4.11
C ALA A 50 22.44 -2.16 5.62
N ASN A 51 23.61 -1.72 6.10
CA ASN A 51 23.84 -1.39 7.51
C ASN A 51 23.01 -0.20 7.96
N GLY A 52 22.95 0.86 7.16
CA GLY A 52 22.15 2.06 7.46
C GLY A 52 20.66 1.73 7.58
N TRP A 53 20.14 0.89 6.68
CA TRP A 53 18.76 0.43 6.76
C TRP A 53 18.47 -0.42 8.00
N ALA A 54 19.37 -1.35 8.34
CA ALA A 54 19.22 -2.15 9.56
C ALA A 54 19.24 -1.27 10.83
N GLN A 55 20.18 -0.33 10.91
CA GLN A 55 20.30 0.60 12.04
C GLN A 55 19.07 1.50 12.18
N PHE A 56 18.54 2.02 11.07
CA PHE A 56 17.30 2.82 11.08
C PHE A 56 16.13 2.04 11.71
N ASN A 57 16.10 0.72 11.50
CA ASN A 57 15.08 -0.17 12.06
C ASN A 57 15.45 -0.74 13.44
N GLY A 58 16.57 -0.31 14.05
CA GLY A 58 17.04 -0.81 15.35
C GLY A 58 17.49 -2.27 15.33
N ARG A 59 17.94 -2.78 14.17
CA ARG A 59 18.34 -4.17 13.94
C ARG A 59 19.81 -4.27 13.49
N ASN A 60 20.33 -5.50 13.48
CA ASN A 60 21.64 -5.83 12.92
C ASN A 60 21.47 -6.46 11.53
N THR A 61 22.46 -6.26 10.65
CA THR A 61 22.51 -6.92 9.34
C THR A 61 22.91 -8.38 9.45
N MET A 62 22.19 -9.24 8.75
CA MET A 62 22.58 -10.63 8.52
C MET A 62 22.56 -10.88 7.00
N LYS A 63 23.62 -11.52 6.50
CA LYS A 63 23.66 -11.96 5.10
C LYS A 63 23.01 -13.34 5.00
N ILE A 64 22.11 -13.50 4.03
CA ILE A 64 21.52 -14.80 3.69
C ILE A 64 22.23 -15.30 2.43
N ASP A 65 22.92 -16.43 2.53
CA ASP A 65 23.72 -16.97 1.43
C ASP A 65 22.88 -17.74 0.39
N ASN A 66 21.64 -18.12 0.75
CA ASN A 66 20.72 -18.85 -0.12
C ASN A 66 19.46 -18.02 -0.40
N ALA A 67 19.35 -17.53 -1.64
CA ALA A 67 18.20 -16.75 -2.09
C ALA A 67 16.86 -17.51 -1.99
N ARG A 68 16.88 -18.85 -2.08
CA ARG A 68 15.67 -19.66 -1.94
C ARG A 68 15.12 -19.59 -0.52
N ASP A 69 16.00 -19.57 0.47
CA ASP A 69 15.63 -19.49 1.88
C ASP A 69 15.07 -18.10 2.22
N LEU A 70 15.48 -17.05 1.49
CA LEU A 70 14.89 -15.72 1.60
C LEU A 70 13.42 -15.74 1.17
N PHE A 71 13.09 -16.28 0.00
CA PHE A 71 11.71 -16.28 -0.49
C PHE A 71 10.77 -17.23 0.26
N ILE A 72 11.29 -18.32 0.84
CA ILE A 72 10.49 -19.25 1.65
C ILE A 72 10.07 -18.63 2.98
N ASN A 73 10.96 -17.86 3.60
CA ASN A 73 10.77 -17.32 4.95
C ASN A 73 10.33 -15.85 4.95
N LEU A 74 10.05 -15.27 3.78
CA LEU A 74 9.61 -13.89 3.66
C LEU A 74 8.16 -13.79 4.13
N GLU A 75 7.94 -13.01 5.17
CA GLU A 75 6.61 -12.76 5.74
C GLU A 75 6.26 -11.29 5.59
N GLU A 76 4.97 -10.98 5.40
CA GLU A 76 4.51 -9.60 5.45
C GLU A 76 4.59 -9.12 6.90
N LYS A 77 5.21 -7.96 7.10
CA LYS A 77 5.37 -7.33 8.41
C LYS A 77 3.99 -7.17 9.03
N GLU A 78 3.77 -7.80 10.18
CA GLU A 78 2.56 -7.55 10.94
C GLU A 78 2.59 -6.07 11.37
N GLU A 79 1.64 -5.28 10.84
CA GLU A 79 1.42 -3.94 11.38
C GLU A 79 1.21 -4.08 12.89
N SER A 80 2.03 -3.37 13.67
CA SER A 80 1.77 -3.24 15.10
C SER A 80 0.37 -2.66 15.20
N LYS A 81 -0.61 -3.49 15.58
CA LYS A 81 -1.98 -3.05 15.79
C LYS A 81 -1.89 -1.93 16.80
N SER A 82 -2.05 -0.70 16.33
CA SER A 82 -2.26 0.42 17.22
C SER A 82 -3.45 0.04 18.08
N ASN A 83 -3.25 -0.03 19.40
CA ASN A 83 -4.37 -0.26 20.33
C ASN A 83 -5.36 0.92 20.31
N SER A 84 -5.02 2.05 19.66
CA SER A 84 -5.99 3.08 19.30
C SER A 84 -6.60 2.77 17.94
N LEU A 85 -7.92 2.55 17.94
CA LEU A 85 -8.70 2.51 16.71
C LEU A 85 -8.61 3.86 16.02
N THR A 86 -8.35 3.87 14.71
CA THR A 86 -8.49 5.11 13.94
C THR A 86 -9.96 5.50 13.85
N ARG A 87 -10.26 6.77 13.54
CA ARG A 87 -11.64 7.22 13.27
C ARG A 87 -12.32 6.36 12.19
N THR A 88 -11.55 5.87 11.22
CA THR A 88 -12.03 4.97 10.16
C THR A 88 -12.38 3.58 10.71
N ASP A 89 -11.57 3.03 11.62
CA ASP A 89 -11.83 1.72 12.23
C ASP A 89 -13.05 1.76 13.15
N GLU A 90 -13.18 2.82 13.96
CA GLU A 90 -14.38 3.07 14.76
C GLU A 90 -15.62 3.17 13.87
N ARG A 91 -15.51 3.87 12.73
CA ARG A 91 -16.62 4.00 11.78
C ARG A 91 -17.02 2.66 11.16
N LYS A 92 -16.05 1.83 10.75
CA LYS A 92 -16.33 0.46 10.23
C LYS A 92 -17.04 -0.39 11.27
N LEU A 93 -16.57 -0.39 12.52
CA LEU A 93 -17.22 -1.12 13.62
C LEU A 93 -18.64 -0.61 13.88
N TRP A 94 -18.83 0.71 13.89
CA TRP A 94 -20.14 1.32 14.04
C TRP A 94 -21.07 0.92 12.87
N TYR A 95 -20.60 0.96 11.63
CA TYR A 95 -21.38 0.61 10.45
C TYR A 95 -21.81 -0.86 10.47
N ARG A 96 -20.90 -1.79 10.78
CA ARG A 96 -21.24 -3.22 10.91
C ARG A 96 -22.32 -3.47 11.98
N LYS A 97 -22.28 -2.72 13.09
CA LYS A 97 -23.31 -2.80 14.14
C LYS A 97 -24.64 -2.16 13.73
N ASN A 98 -24.59 -1.12 12.91
CA ASN A 98 -25.74 -0.32 12.47
C ASN A 98 -25.89 -0.38 10.95
N ARG A 99 -25.88 -1.60 10.38
CA ARG A 99 -25.80 -1.83 8.93
C ARG A 99 -27.09 -1.42 8.22
N TYR A 100 -27.31 -0.13 8.06
CA TYR A 100 -28.55 0.45 7.54
C TYR A 100 -28.77 0.19 6.04
N MET A 101 -27.74 -0.20 5.29
CA MET A 101 -27.88 -0.58 3.89
C MET A 101 -28.18 -2.07 3.70
N ASN A 102 -28.30 -2.87 4.77
CA ASN A 102 -28.49 -4.33 4.67
C ASN A 102 -29.63 -4.72 3.71
N ASP A 103 -30.72 -3.96 3.73
CA ASP A 103 -31.92 -4.24 2.94
C ASP A 103 -31.93 -3.52 1.57
N TRP A 104 -30.84 -2.84 1.20
CA TRP A 104 -30.71 -2.21 -0.11
C TRP A 104 -30.30 -3.24 -1.14
N SER A 105 -30.77 -3.08 -2.38
CA SER A 105 -30.21 -3.83 -3.52
C SER A 105 -28.79 -3.37 -3.81
N ASP A 106 -28.01 -4.22 -4.47
CA ASP A 106 -26.64 -3.91 -4.87
C ASP A 106 -26.58 -2.66 -5.76
N ASP A 107 -27.48 -2.54 -6.73
CA ASP A 107 -27.61 -1.36 -7.59
C ASP A 107 -27.86 -0.08 -6.79
N LYS A 108 -28.68 -0.17 -5.72
CA LYS A 108 -28.99 0.98 -4.87
C LYS A 108 -27.77 1.39 -4.06
N VAL A 109 -26.98 0.45 -3.54
CA VAL A 109 -25.72 0.73 -2.84
C VAL A 109 -24.73 1.41 -3.78
N LEU A 110 -24.55 0.86 -4.99
CA LEU A 110 -23.64 1.42 -5.99
C LEU A 110 -24.06 2.82 -6.43
N GLN A 111 -25.33 3.04 -6.74
CA GLN A 111 -25.84 4.36 -7.14
C GLN A 111 -25.65 5.39 -6.01
N ALA A 112 -25.97 5.02 -4.77
CA ALA A 112 -25.77 5.92 -3.63
C ALA A 112 -24.30 6.26 -3.40
N ALA A 113 -23.38 5.31 -3.62
CA ALA A 113 -21.95 5.54 -3.56
C ALA A 113 -21.48 6.54 -4.64
N VAL A 114 -21.98 6.42 -5.87
CA VAL A 114 -21.71 7.36 -6.97
C VAL A 114 -22.24 8.75 -6.63
N ASP A 115 -23.50 8.85 -6.20
CA ASP A 115 -24.12 10.13 -5.86
C ASP A 115 -23.35 10.83 -4.74
N HIS A 116 -22.86 10.07 -3.77
CA HIS A 116 -22.05 10.59 -2.68
C HIS A 116 -20.66 11.03 -3.15
N MET A 117 -20.00 10.25 -4.02
CA MET A 117 -18.73 10.66 -4.63
C MET A 117 -18.87 11.92 -5.46
N ASN A 118 -19.92 12.04 -6.26
CA ASN A 118 -20.19 13.25 -7.05
C ASN A 118 -20.37 14.50 -6.18
N LYS A 119 -20.87 14.35 -4.95
CA LYS A 119 -20.95 15.45 -3.98
C LYS A 119 -19.58 15.83 -3.41
N ILE A 120 -18.69 14.86 -3.17
CA ILE A 120 -17.38 15.10 -2.55
C ILE A 120 -16.34 15.56 -3.59
N MET A 121 -16.43 15.04 -4.80
CA MET A 121 -15.43 15.20 -5.86
C MET A 121 -15.00 16.66 -6.08
N PRO A 122 -15.91 17.66 -6.15
CA PRO A 122 -15.51 19.06 -6.33
C PRO A 122 -14.54 19.57 -5.26
N PHE A 123 -14.61 19.04 -4.03
CA PHE A 123 -13.85 19.53 -2.88
C PHE A 123 -12.49 18.84 -2.68
N ILE A 124 -12.27 17.70 -3.35
CA ILE A 124 -11.02 16.93 -3.25
C ILE A 124 -10.13 17.08 -4.49
N LEU A 125 -10.64 17.68 -5.57
CA LEU A 125 -9.87 17.95 -6.78
C LEU A 125 -8.91 19.15 -6.61
N LYS A 126 -7.80 19.10 -7.34
CA LYS A 126 -6.82 20.19 -7.39
C LYS A 126 -7.49 21.47 -7.88
N ASN A 127 -7.33 22.57 -7.15
CA ASN A 127 -7.98 23.86 -7.37
C ASN A 127 -9.52 23.87 -7.19
N GLY A 128 -10.10 22.82 -6.61
CA GLY A 128 -11.50 22.80 -6.24
C GLY A 128 -11.81 23.73 -5.05
N PRO A 129 -13.09 24.08 -4.84
CA PRO A 129 -13.52 24.76 -3.62
C PRO A 129 -13.10 23.98 -2.38
N LYS A 130 -12.70 24.66 -1.30
CA LYS A 130 -12.34 24.00 -0.03
C LYS A 130 -13.52 23.97 0.92
N LEU A 131 -13.80 22.80 1.46
CA LEU A 131 -14.64 22.67 2.66
C LEU A 131 -13.78 22.78 3.93
N PRO A 132 -14.37 23.21 5.06
CA PRO A 132 -13.76 23.02 6.37
C PRO A 132 -13.39 21.55 6.57
N VAL A 133 -12.23 21.30 7.16
CA VAL A 133 -11.64 19.95 7.30
C VAL A 133 -12.61 18.97 7.96
N ASP A 134 -13.30 19.38 9.02
CA ASP A 134 -14.25 18.52 9.73
C ASP A 134 -15.43 18.11 8.83
N LYS A 135 -15.94 19.04 8.01
CA LYS A 135 -17.05 18.76 7.10
C LYS A 135 -16.63 17.80 5.98
N LEU A 136 -15.44 17.99 5.43
CA LEU A 136 -14.90 17.06 4.44
C LEU A 136 -14.63 15.70 5.06
N GLY A 137 -14.10 15.66 6.29
CA GLY A 137 -13.84 14.44 7.04
C GLY A 137 -15.11 13.61 7.24
N GLU A 138 -16.21 14.22 7.68
CA GLU A 138 -17.50 13.53 7.84
C GLU A 138 -18.04 12.97 6.52
N LEU A 139 -17.91 13.72 5.42
CA LEU A 139 -18.30 13.23 4.10
C LEU A 139 -17.47 12.03 3.66
N MET A 140 -16.16 12.06 3.91
CA MET A 140 -15.25 10.94 3.60
C MET A 140 -15.52 9.72 4.48
N LEU A 141 -15.83 9.92 5.77
CA LEU A 141 -16.21 8.83 6.68
C LEU A 141 -17.53 8.18 6.24
N ALA A 142 -18.52 8.98 5.84
CA ALA A 142 -19.76 8.47 5.27
C ALA A 142 -19.53 7.72 3.95
N PHE A 143 -18.56 8.16 3.13
CA PHE A 143 -18.18 7.38 1.95
C PHE A 143 -17.61 6.00 2.30
N GLY A 144 -16.88 5.92 3.42
CA GLY A 144 -16.36 4.66 3.97
C GLY A 144 -17.44 3.61 4.27
N ASP A 145 -18.67 4.01 4.59
CA ASP A 145 -19.79 3.07 4.78
C ASP A 145 -20.10 2.29 3.50
N PHE A 146 -20.05 2.93 2.33
CA PHE A 146 -20.29 2.26 1.04
C PHE A 146 -19.16 1.31 0.67
N ILE A 147 -17.92 1.68 0.98
CA ILE A 147 -16.75 0.81 0.78
C ILE A 147 -16.87 -0.44 1.66
N GLU A 148 -17.22 -0.25 2.93
CA GLU A 148 -17.43 -1.36 3.87
C GLU A 148 -18.59 -2.26 3.43
N GLU A 149 -19.72 -1.66 3.01
CA GLU A 149 -20.86 -2.43 2.48
C GLU A 149 -20.48 -3.23 1.23
N SER A 150 -19.71 -2.62 0.33
CA SER A 150 -19.24 -3.27 -0.90
C SER A 150 -18.31 -4.43 -0.61
N ASN A 151 -17.40 -4.27 0.36
CA ASN A 151 -16.52 -5.34 0.82
C ASN A 151 -17.31 -6.50 1.43
N MET A 152 -18.31 -6.21 2.27
CA MET A 152 -19.15 -7.25 2.90
C MET A 152 -19.99 -8.04 1.89
N ARG A 153 -20.40 -7.40 0.79
CA ARG A 153 -21.18 -8.03 -0.28
C ARG A 153 -20.34 -8.67 -1.39
N GLY A 154 -19.06 -8.31 -1.49
CA GLY A 154 -18.22 -8.68 -2.62
C GLY A 154 -18.55 -7.92 -3.91
N LEU A 155 -19.02 -6.66 -3.80
CA LEU A 155 -19.32 -5.84 -4.97
C LEU A 155 -18.05 -5.38 -5.68
N ASP A 156 -18.03 -5.49 -7.02
CA ASP A 156 -16.94 -4.96 -7.83
C ASP A 156 -17.08 -3.45 -8.02
N LEU A 157 -16.36 -2.70 -7.20
CA LEU A 157 -16.28 -1.24 -7.29
C LEU A 157 -15.59 -0.74 -8.58
N LYS A 158 -14.92 -1.62 -9.35
CA LYS A 158 -14.35 -1.23 -10.66
C LYS A 158 -15.45 -0.88 -11.68
N GLY A 159 -16.65 -1.41 -11.49
CA GLY A 159 -17.85 -1.07 -12.28
C GLY A 159 -18.31 0.38 -12.13
N LEU A 160 -17.88 1.08 -11.07
CA LEU A 160 -18.16 2.52 -10.89
C LEU A 160 -17.60 3.39 -12.03
N LYS A 161 -16.59 2.93 -12.77
CA LYS A 161 -16.05 3.66 -13.94
C LYS A 161 -17.11 3.99 -15.00
N ASN A 162 -18.12 3.12 -15.16
CA ASN A 162 -19.19 3.33 -16.13
C ASN A 162 -20.24 4.35 -15.65
N LEU A 163 -20.27 4.67 -14.35
CA LEU A 163 -21.22 5.62 -13.75
C LEU A 163 -20.66 7.05 -13.68
N PHE A 164 -19.33 7.20 -13.73
CA PHE A 164 -18.67 8.51 -13.78
C PHE A 164 -18.47 9.06 -15.21
N THR A 165 -18.87 8.30 -16.24
CA THR A 165 -18.64 8.62 -17.66
C THR A 165 -19.87 9.16 -18.39
N ASP A 166 -21.05 9.20 -17.75
CA ASP A 166 -22.22 9.88 -18.30
C ASP A 166 -22.17 11.39 -17.98
N LYS A 167 -21.43 12.12 -18.81
CA LYS A 167 -21.63 13.56 -19.04
C LYS A 167 -21.65 13.86 -20.52
#